data_AF-A0A1M6FIW1-F1
#
_entry.id   AF-A0A1M6FIW1-F1
#
_cell.length_a   1.000
_cell.length_b   1.000
_cell.length_c   1.000
_cell.angle_alpha   90.00
_cell.angle_beta   90.00
_cell.angle_gamma   90.00
#
_symmetry.space_group_name_H-M   'P 1'
#
loop_
_entity.id
_entity.type
_entity.pdbx_description
1 polymer ?
#
loop_
_entity_poly.entity_id
_entity_poly.type
_entity_poly.pdbx_seq_one_letter_code
_entity_poly.pdbx_strand_id
1 'polypeptide(L)' 'MATNLPCITARVDVDTQDLLTKADTIAGISSINSFVLSAAIEKSKTSHRA' A
#
# COMPACT_ATOMS: atom_id res chain seq x y z
N MET A 1 -3.69 -21.35 10.72
CA MET A 1 -2.36 -20.73 10.82
C MET A 1 -2.54 -19.26 11.21
N ALA A 2 -2.27 -18.90 12.47
CA ALA A 2 -2.17 -17.51 12.85
C ALA A 2 -0.77 -17.02 12.46
N THR A 3 -0.69 -15.98 11.62
CA THR A 3 0.58 -15.32 11.33
C THR A 3 0.86 -14.34 12.47
N ASN A 4 1.74 -14.70 13.41
CA ASN A 4 2.12 -13.87 14.57
C ASN A 4 2.91 -12.59 14.23
N LEU A 5 2.93 -12.17 12.96
CA LEU A 5 3.63 -10.97 12.50
C LEU A 5 2.68 -9.77 12.49
N PRO A 6 3.17 -8.55 12.77
CA PRO A 6 2.37 -7.34 12.67
C PRO A 6 1.79 -7.20 11.25
N CYS A 7 0.46 -7.10 11.15
CA CYS A 7 -0.23 -6.86 9.89
C CYS A 7 -0.51 -5.36 9.74
N ILE A 8 -0.29 -4.83 8.53
CA ILE A 8 -0.69 -3.48 8.18
C ILE A 8 -2.16 -3.53 7.79
N THR A 9 -3.01 -2.85 8.54
CA THR A 9 -4.45 -2.72 8.25
C THR A 9 -4.86 -1.27 8.45
N ALA A 10 -5.45 -0.66 7.42
CA ALA A 10 -5.95 0.70 7.45
C ALA A 10 -7.38 0.74 6.92
N ARG A 11 -8.22 1.61 7.52
CA ARG A 11 -9.55 1.91 6.98
C ARG A 11 -9.39 2.96 5.89
N VAL A 12 -10.02 2.71 4.74
CA VAL A 12 -10.08 3.64 3.61
C VAL A 12 -11.55 3.86 3.26
N ASP A 13 -11.89 5.09 2.90
CA ASP A 13 -13.17 5.41 2.28
C ASP A 13 -13.21 4.95 0.81
N VAL A 14 -14.38 5.08 0.19
CA VAL A 14 -14.64 4.64 -1.19
C VAL A 14 -13.80 5.39 -2.22
N ASP A 15 -13.58 6.68 -2.03
CA ASP A 15 -12.84 7.52 -2.98
C ASP A 15 -11.35 7.18 -2.92
N THR A 16 -10.83 6.97 -1.71
CA THR A 16 -9.46 6.51 -1.48
C THR A 16 -9.24 5.10 -2.07
N GLN A 17 -10.21 4.21 -1.91
CA GLN A 17 -10.13 2.85 -2.46
C GLN A 17 -10.10 2.87 -4.00
N ASP A 18 -10.95 3.68 -4.64
CA ASP A 18 -10.97 3.83 -6.10
C ASP A 18 -9.64 4.40 -6.63
N LEU A 19 -9.10 5.43 -5.95
CA LEU A 19 -7.80 5.99 -6.28
C LEU A 19 -6.68 4.95 -6.23
N LEU A 20 -6.62 4.14 -5.16
CA LEU A 20 -5.62 3.09 -5.02
C LEU A 20 -5.78 1.98 -6.05
N THR A 21 -7.03 1.65 -6.43
CA THR A 21 -7.32 0.65 -7.46
C THR A 21 -6.81 1.09 -8.84
N LYS A 22 -7.04 2.36 -9.18
CA LYS A 22 -6.51 2.95 -10.42
C LYS A 22 -4.99 2.99 -10.41
N ALA A 23 -4.38 3.38 -9.29
CA ALA A 23 -2.93 3.44 -9.15
C ALA A 23 -2.27 2.06 -9.29
N ASP A 24 -2.84 1.02 -8.68
CA ASP A 24 -2.39 -0.38 -8.78
C ASP A 24 -2.40 -0.85 -10.25
N THR A 25 -3.48 -0.54 -10.98
CA THR A 25 -3.63 -0.85 -12.40
C THR A 25 -2.56 -0.15 -13.25
N ILE A 26 -2.32 1.15 -13.00
CA ILE A 26 -1.31 1.94 -13.74
C ILE A 26 0.11 1.44 -13.44
N ALA A 27 0.38 1.06 -12.19
CA ALA A 27 1.67 0.51 -11.78
C ALA A 27 1.90 -0.93 -12.27
N GLY A 28 0.88 -1.58 -12.84
CA GLY A 28 0.94 -2.99 -13.25
C GLY A 28 1.03 -3.96 -12.07
N ILE A 29 0.63 -3.52 -10.88
CA ILE A 29 0.58 -4.35 -9.68
C ILE A 29 -0.81 -4.97 -9.61
N SER A 30 -0.88 -6.24 -9.19
CA SER A 30 -2.11 -7.04 -9.25
C SER A 30 -2.97 -6.93 -7.98
N SER A 31 -2.57 -6.09 -7.01
CA SER A 31 -3.30 -5.95 -5.75
C SER A 31 -2.93 -4.66 -5.03
N ILE A 32 -3.97 -3.92 -4.64
CA ILE A 32 -3.93 -2.73 -3.78
C ILE A 32 -2.99 -2.92 -2.59
N ASN A 33 -3.00 -4.09 -1.94
CA ASN A 33 -2.15 -4.36 -0.77
C ASN A 33 -0.65 -4.34 -1.12
N SER A 34 -0.29 -4.90 -2.28
CA SER A 34 1.08 -4.92 -2.79
C SER A 34 1.53 -3.53 -3.22
N PHE A 35 0.64 -2.75 -3.85
CA PHE A 35 0.88 -1.35 -4.18
C PHE A 35 1.14 -0.51 -2.92
N VAL A 36 0.24 -0.58 -1.93
CA VAL A 36 0.34 0.19 -0.68
C VAL A 36 1.61 -0.16 0.10
N LEU A 37 1.97 -1.44 0.21
CA LEU A 37 3.19 -1.86 0.89
C LEU A 37 4.44 -1.30 0.18
N SER A 38 4.49 -1.41 -1.15
CA SER A 38 5.63 -0.93 -1.94
C SER A 38 5.79 0.59 -1.83
N ALA A 39 4.68 1.33 -1.95
CA ALA A 39 4.65 2.78 -1.81
C ALA A 39 5.07 3.23 -0.40
N ALA A 40 4.61 2.53 0.66
CA ALA A 40 4.99 2.84 2.03
C ALA A 40 6.49 2.63 2.29
N ILE A 41 7.07 1.55 1.74
CA ILE A 41 8.51 1.28 1.83
C ILE A 41 9.32 2.36 1.11
N GLU A 42 8.92 2.73 -0.11
CA GLU A 42 9.60 3.79 -0.87
C GLU A 42 9.54 5.14 -0.15
N LYS A 43 8.36 5.51 0.36
CA LYS A 43 8.18 6.75 1.12
C LYS A 43 9.00 6.77 2.41
N SER A 44 9.12 5.64 3.10
CA SER A 44 9.97 5.51 4.28
C SER A 44 11.45 5.72 3.95
N LYS A 45 11.96 5.10 2.88
CA LYS A 45 13.35 5.27 2.43
C LYS A 45 13.70 6.71 2.07
N THR A 46 12.78 7.41 1.40
CA THR A 46 12.97 8.83 1.04
C THR A 46 12.89 9.74 2.26
N SER A 47 11.97 9.48 3.19
CA SER A 47 11.80 10.27 4.41
C SER A 47 12.96 10.15 5.40
N HIS A 48 13.73 9.07 5.35
CA HIS A 48 14.90 8.88 6.24
C HIS A 48 16.21 9.44 5.67
N ARG A 49 16.21 9.89 4.40
CA ARG A 49 17.37 10.45 3.70
C ARG A 49 17.36 12.00 3.69
N ALA A 50 16.50 12.63 4.49
CA ALA A 50 16.39 14.09 4.62
C ALA A 50 17.18 14.61 5.82
#